data_AF-A0A970IKH7-F1
#
_entry.id   AF-A0A970IKH7-F1
#
_cell.length_a   1.000
_cell.length_b   1.000
_cell.length_c   1.000
_cell.angle_alpha   90.00
_cell.angle_beta   90.00
_cell.angle_gamma   90.00
#
_symmetry.space_group_name_H-M   'P 1'
#
loop_
_entity.id
_entity.type
_entity.pdbx_description
1 polymer ?
#
loop_
_entity_poly.entity_id
_entity_poly.type
_entity_poly.pdbx_seq_one_letter_code
_entity_poly.pdbx_strand_id
1 'polypeptide(L)'
;LTLGNDPTVVSTVTAMLMNSRATYEKYNAPLGIGWMCNPSYHYGPNVDGYEYAYWGTYHRADHLAIGVDRTRAPGGTAYTAQYAEPVAALYDDPAHCPEELLLFFHRVPYDRYLRSGVTLIQHIYYTHFEGVEEVEAMIREWDDLQGTLHPEAYKSVAERLQTQLRDACEWRDVVNTYFCRKTGIPDGKGRKIHT
;
A
#
# COMPACT_ATOMS: atom_id res chain seq x y z
N LEU A 1 26.49 3.07 15.81
CA LEU A 1 26.39 4.42 16.42
C LEU A 1 25.15 4.54 17.31
N THR A 2 23.95 4.12 16.88
CA THR A 2 22.71 4.23 17.69
C THR A 2 22.42 3.03 18.61
N LEU A 3 22.55 1.80 18.09
CA LEU A 3 22.18 0.56 18.80
C LEU A 3 23.38 -0.36 19.05
N GLY A 4 24.60 0.18 19.03
CA GLY A 4 25.84 -0.59 19.13
C GLY A 4 26.41 -1.02 17.77
N ASN A 5 27.25 -2.05 17.80
CA ASN A 5 27.97 -2.64 16.66
C ASN A 5 27.90 -4.18 16.64
N ASP A 6 27.01 -4.78 17.43
CA ASP A 6 26.75 -6.22 17.37
C ASP A 6 26.26 -6.59 15.94
N PRO A 7 26.89 -7.55 15.26
CA PRO A 7 26.53 -7.88 13.87
C PRO A 7 25.09 -8.35 13.69
N THR A 8 24.52 -9.04 14.68
CA THR A 8 23.13 -9.49 14.66
C THR A 8 22.19 -8.28 14.74
N VAL A 9 22.43 -7.38 15.71
CA VAL A 9 21.65 -6.13 15.82
C VAL A 9 21.74 -5.31 14.53
N VAL A 10 22.94 -5.14 13.98
CA VAL A 10 23.15 -4.34 12.77
C VAL A 10 22.40 -4.94 11.58
N SER A 11 22.51 -6.25 11.36
CA SER A 11 21.86 -6.93 10.23
C SER A 11 20.34 -6.93 10.35
N THR A 12 19.79 -7.29 11.51
CA THR A 12 18.34 -7.30 11.77
C THR A 12 17.73 -5.92 11.58
N VAL A 13 18.29 -4.89 12.24
CA VAL A 13 17.74 -3.53 12.15
C VAL A 13 17.87 -2.96 10.75
N THR A 14 18.96 -3.26 10.04
CA THR A 14 19.12 -2.83 8.64
C THR A 14 18.06 -3.47 7.75
N ALA A 15 17.81 -4.78 7.89
CA ALA A 15 16.78 -5.47 7.12
C ALA A 15 15.38 -4.89 7.39
N MET A 16 15.02 -4.71 8.66
CA MET A 16 13.74 -4.07 9.04
C MET A 16 13.58 -2.68 8.41
N LEU A 17 14.60 -1.82 8.51
CA LEU A 17 14.55 -0.47 7.95
C LEU A 17 14.43 -0.48 6.43
N MET A 18 15.19 -1.33 5.74
CA MET A 18 15.17 -1.42 4.27
C MET A 18 13.84 -1.96 3.74
N ASN A 19 13.14 -2.81 4.51
CA ASN A 19 11.84 -3.38 4.14
C ASN A 19 10.66 -2.52 4.59
N SER A 20 10.82 -1.68 5.62
CA SER A 20 9.74 -0.93 6.27
C SER A 20 8.83 -0.15 5.32
N ARG A 21 9.39 0.54 4.32
CA ARG A 21 8.61 1.31 3.34
C ARG A 21 7.69 0.39 2.51
N ALA A 22 8.24 -0.69 1.97
CA ALA A 22 7.49 -1.62 1.12
C ALA A 22 6.39 -2.32 1.92
N THR A 23 6.69 -2.72 3.16
CA THR A 23 5.69 -3.27 4.08
C THR A 23 4.57 -2.27 4.39
N TYR A 24 4.90 -1.00 4.65
CA TYR A 24 3.89 0.03 4.88
C TYR A 24 3.00 0.26 3.66
N GLU A 25 3.59 0.29 2.46
CA GLU A 25 2.87 0.46 1.19
C GLU A 25 1.89 -0.70 0.92
N LYS A 26 2.26 -1.94 1.28
CA LYS A 26 1.43 -3.14 1.05
C LYS A 26 0.05 -3.08 1.68
N TYR A 27 -0.05 -2.56 2.91
CA TYR A 27 -1.32 -2.39 3.61
C TYR A 27 -1.91 -0.98 3.45
N ASN A 28 -1.43 -0.15 2.52
CA ASN A 28 -1.95 1.20 2.30
C ASN A 28 -2.54 1.36 0.89
N ALA A 29 -2.71 2.61 0.43
CA ALA A 29 -3.26 2.92 -0.87
C ALA A 29 -2.49 2.19 -2.01
N PRO A 30 -3.17 1.37 -2.84
CA PRO A 30 -2.50 0.47 -3.77
C PRO A 30 -1.95 1.19 -5.02
N LEU A 31 -0.84 0.68 -5.55
CA LEU A 31 -0.34 0.96 -6.90
C LEU A 31 -0.28 2.45 -7.28
N GLY A 32 0.18 3.27 -6.33
CA GLY A 32 0.45 4.69 -6.54
C GLY A 32 -0.76 5.61 -6.50
N ILE A 33 -1.97 5.10 -6.22
CA ILE A 33 -3.19 5.94 -6.20
C ILE A 33 -3.16 7.02 -5.11
N GLY A 34 -2.48 6.73 -3.99
CA GLY A 34 -2.34 7.61 -2.83
C GLY A 34 -3.65 7.84 -2.05
N TRP A 35 -3.58 8.79 -1.10
CA TRP A 35 -4.71 9.25 -0.29
C TRP A 35 -5.24 8.15 0.63
N MET A 36 -6.50 7.71 0.46
CA MET A 36 -7.19 6.71 1.28
C MET A 36 -7.02 6.88 2.80
N CYS A 37 -6.75 8.09 3.27
CA CYS A 37 -6.43 8.40 4.67
C CYS A 37 -7.54 9.23 5.30
N ASN A 38 -7.63 9.18 6.64
CA ASN A 38 -8.59 10.01 7.36
C ASN A 38 -8.39 11.51 7.06
N PRO A 39 -9.46 12.24 6.73
CA PRO A 39 -9.37 13.68 6.54
C PRO A 39 -8.80 14.41 7.75
N SER A 40 -8.14 15.53 7.48
CA SER A 40 -7.46 16.39 8.46
C SER A 40 -6.18 15.79 9.04
N TYR A 41 -6.26 14.78 9.89
CA TYR A 41 -5.10 14.28 10.64
C TYR A 41 -4.32 13.17 9.92
N HIS A 42 -4.81 12.71 8.76
CA HIS A 42 -4.11 11.86 7.79
C HIS A 42 -3.63 10.49 8.32
N TYR A 43 -4.14 10.05 9.47
CA TYR A 43 -3.76 8.80 10.11
C TYR A 43 -4.90 7.78 10.07
N GLY A 44 -4.61 6.56 9.61
CA GLY A 44 -5.58 5.48 9.50
C GLY A 44 -6.38 5.48 8.18
N PRO A 45 -7.04 4.35 7.87
CA PRO A 45 -7.70 4.12 6.59
C PRO A 45 -9.03 4.86 6.48
N ASN A 46 -9.22 5.55 5.37
CA ASN A 46 -10.51 6.09 4.94
C ASN A 46 -10.52 6.20 3.41
N VAL A 47 -10.95 5.14 2.73
CA VAL A 47 -10.82 5.02 1.27
C VAL A 47 -11.45 6.22 0.56
N ASP A 48 -12.72 6.53 0.87
CA ASP A 48 -13.45 7.67 0.28
C ASP A 48 -13.20 9.01 1.02
N GLY A 49 -12.23 9.08 1.94
CA GLY A 49 -12.08 10.19 2.89
C GLY A 49 -12.06 11.56 2.22
N TYR A 50 -11.41 11.68 1.06
CA TYR A 50 -11.38 12.89 0.25
C TYR A 50 -12.00 12.74 -1.15
N GLU A 51 -12.63 11.62 -1.47
CA GLU A 51 -13.07 11.29 -2.84
C GLU A 51 -14.09 12.29 -3.39
N TYR A 52 -14.88 12.92 -2.51
CA TYR A 52 -15.88 13.95 -2.88
C TYR A 52 -15.53 15.34 -2.32
N ALA A 53 -14.30 15.53 -1.83
CA ALA A 53 -13.83 16.79 -1.28
C ALA A 53 -13.21 17.69 -2.37
N TYR A 54 -13.07 18.99 -2.10
CA TYR A 54 -12.59 19.96 -3.10
C TYR A 54 -11.06 19.96 -3.31
N TRP A 55 -10.33 18.98 -2.79
CA TRP A 55 -8.86 18.99 -2.74
C TRP A 55 -8.18 18.48 -4.02
N GLY A 56 -8.91 17.88 -4.96
CA GLY A 56 -8.32 17.32 -6.18
C GLY A 56 -7.72 15.92 -6.02
N THR A 57 -8.19 15.16 -5.03
CA THR A 57 -7.50 13.98 -4.47
C THR A 57 -8.36 12.73 -4.61
N TYR A 58 -8.55 12.32 -5.86
CA TYR A 58 -9.57 11.34 -6.22
C TYR A 58 -8.95 10.04 -6.73
N HIS A 59 -9.52 8.91 -6.32
CA HIS A 59 -9.19 7.57 -6.83
C HIS A 59 -10.21 7.05 -7.85
N ARG A 60 -11.40 7.65 -7.96
CA ARG A 60 -12.44 7.34 -8.96
C ARG A 60 -12.86 5.86 -8.97
N ALA A 61 -12.92 5.26 -7.78
CA ALA A 61 -13.34 3.88 -7.62
C ALA A 61 -14.86 3.76 -7.80
N ASP A 62 -15.29 2.94 -8.77
CA ASP A 62 -16.66 2.44 -8.87
C ASP A 62 -16.68 0.91 -8.71
N HIS A 63 -17.74 0.24 -9.15
CA HIS A 63 -17.88 -1.22 -9.06
C HIS A 63 -17.14 -1.97 -10.18
N LEU A 64 -16.62 -1.27 -11.19
CA LEU A 64 -15.95 -1.85 -12.37
C LEU A 64 -14.45 -1.56 -12.39
N ALA A 65 -14.05 -0.35 -11.99
CA ALA A 65 -12.69 0.15 -12.15
C ALA A 65 -12.28 1.16 -11.07
N ILE A 66 -10.95 1.36 -10.95
CA ILE A 66 -10.30 2.35 -10.09
C ILE A 66 -9.13 3.00 -10.84
N GLY A 67 -8.74 4.20 -10.43
CA GLY A 67 -7.57 4.91 -10.90
C GLY A 67 -7.94 6.19 -11.63
N VAL A 68 -6.94 6.97 -11.99
CA VAL A 68 -7.13 8.26 -12.68
C VAL A 68 -6.48 8.18 -14.05
N ASP A 69 -7.27 8.42 -15.09
CA ASP A 69 -6.72 8.51 -16.44
C ASP A 69 -5.97 9.83 -16.63
N ARG A 70 -4.64 9.75 -16.48
CA ARG A 70 -3.69 10.86 -16.64
C ARG A 70 -2.99 10.83 -17.99
N THR A 71 -3.41 9.95 -18.90
CA THR A 71 -2.79 9.74 -20.21
C THR A 71 -3.15 10.85 -21.21
N ARG A 72 -2.45 10.89 -22.34
CA ARG A 72 -2.79 11.74 -23.50
C ARG A 72 -3.99 11.24 -24.32
N ALA A 73 -4.58 10.08 -23.99
CA ALA A 73 -5.70 9.51 -24.72
C ALA A 73 -6.96 10.39 -24.62
N PRO A 74 -7.91 10.29 -25.57
CA PRO A 74 -9.19 10.99 -25.46
C PRO A 74 -9.92 10.64 -24.16
N GLY A 75 -10.20 11.66 -23.34
CA GLY A 75 -10.84 11.49 -22.03
C GLY A 75 -9.89 11.50 -20.83
N GLY A 76 -8.57 11.33 -21.06
CA GLY A 76 -7.55 11.51 -20.04
C GLY A 76 -7.24 12.99 -19.76
N THR A 77 -6.51 13.25 -18.67
CA THR A 77 -6.11 14.63 -18.31
C THR A 77 -4.86 15.14 -19.04
N ALA A 78 -4.18 14.28 -19.82
CA ALA A 78 -2.91 14.57 -20.49
C ALA A 78 -1.77 15.00 -19.54
N TYR A 79 -1.82 14.64 -18.26
CA TYR A 79 -0.75 14.93 -17.31
C TYR A 79 0.60 14.28 -17.69
N THR A 80 0.58 13.11 -18.32
CA THR A 80 1.78 12.46 -18.88
C THR A 80 2.54 13.34 -19.88
N ALA A 81 1.85 14.26 -20.58
CA ALA A 81 2.47 15.20 -21.51
C ALA A 81 3.42 16.21 -20.83
N GLN A 82 3.40 16.30 -19.49
CA GLN A 82 4.33 17.13 -18.73
C GLN A 82 5.72 16.50 -18.59
N TYR A 83 5.87 15.20 -18.85
CA TYR A 83 7.16 14.52 -18.85
C TYR A 83 7.84 14.63 -20.23
N ALA A 84 9.17 14.60 -20.24
CA ALA A 84 9.93 14.46 -21.48
C ALA A 84 9.86 13.01 -22.02
N GLU A 85 10.00 12.83 -23.32
CA GLU A 85 10.18 11.49 -23.88
C GLU A 85 11.55 10.91 -23.48
N PRO A 86 11.66 9.58 -23.22
CA PRO A 86 10.64 8.54 -23.43
C PRO A 86 9.70 8.32 -22.22
N VAL A 87 9.79 9.12 -21.16
CA VAL A 87 9.04 8.91 -19.91
C VAL A 87 7.55 9.16 -20.11
N ALA A 88 7.18 10.16 -20.91
CA ALA A 88 5.77 10.40 -21.24
C ALA A 88 5.13 9.17 -21.91
N ALA A 89 5.77 8.59 -22.94
CA ALA A 89 5.30 7.36 -23.57
C ALA A 89 5.28 6.16 -22.61
N LEU A 90 6.26 6.03 -21.72
CA LEU A 90 6.30 4.97 -20.71
C LEU A 90 5.08 5.01 -19.78
N TYR A 91 4.70 6.19 -19.29
CA TYR A 91 3.55 6.34 -18.40
C TYR A 91 2.22 6.32 -19.14
N ASP A 92 2.18 6.67 -20.43
CA ASP A 92 0.96 6.62 -21.26
C ASP A 92 0.49 5.22 -21.61
N ASP A 93 1.40 4.24 -21.65
CA ASP A 93 1.06 2.87 -22.02
C ASP A 93 0.82 2.01 -20.77
N PRO A 94 -0.41 1.54 -20.49
CA PRO A 94 -0.69 0.73 -19.32
C PRO A 94 0.04 -0.62 -19.31
N ALA A 95 0.54 -1.13 -20.44
CA ALA A 95 1.36 -2.34 -20.49
C ALA A 95 2.80 -2.09 -20.02
N HIS A 96 3.33 -0.89 -20.25
CA HIS A 96 4.72 -0.54 -19.94
C HIS A 96 4.86 0.27 -18.66
N CYS A 97 3.83 1.01 -18.25
CA CYS A 97 3.77 1.77 -17.00
C CYS A 97 4.19 0.89 -15.80
N PRO A 98 5.12 1.35 -14.95
CA PRO A 98 5.47 0.64 -13.72
C PRO A 98 4.23 0.39 -12.86
N GLU A 99 4.01 -0.84 -12.41
CA GLU A 99 2.75 -1.22 -11.76
C GLU A 99 2.54 -0.48 -10.45
N GLU A 100 3.62 -0.17 -9.74
CA GLU A 100 3.62 0.64 -8.53
C GLU A 100 3.10 2.08 -8.74
N LEU A 101 2.95 2.53 -9.99
CA LEU A 101 2.36 3.82 -10.37
C LEU A 101 1.12 3.68 -11.26
N LEU A 102 0.65 2.45 -11.50
CA LEU A 102 -0.39 2.17 -12.50
C LEU A 102 -1.67 2.98 -12.24
N LEU A 103 -2.17 2.99 -11.00
CA LEU A 103 -3.43 3.66 -10.68
C LEU A 103 -3.28 5.19 -10.63
N PHE A 104 -2.05 5.68 -10.45
CA PHE A 104 -1.76 7.08 -10.63
C PHE A 104 -1.96 7.50 -12.09
N PHE A 105 -1.52 6.70 -13.06
CA PHE A 105 -1.58 7.11 -14.47
C PHE A 105 -2.82 6.62 -15.23
N HIS A 106 -3.43 5.52 -14.78
CA HIS A 106 -4.47 4.82 -15.51
C HIS A 106 -5.67 4.52 -14.64
N ARG A 107 -6.85 4.62 -15.25
CA ARG A 107 -8.07 4.02 -14.71
C ARG A 107 -8.31 2.66 -15.36
N VAL A 108 -8.29 1.59 -14.58
CA VAL A 108 -8.32 0.21 -15.09
C VAL A 108 -9.36 -0.64 -14.37
N PRO A 109 -9.92 -1.68 -15.03
CA PRO A 109 -10.89 -2.55 -14.40
C PRO A 109 -10.25 -3.48 -13.36
N TYR A 110 -11.04 -3.90 -12.38
CA TYR A 110 -10.59 -4.74 -11.27
C TYR A 110 -10.12 -6.14 -11.69
N ASP A 111 -10.61 -6.65 -12.82
CA ASP A 111 -10.24 -7.95 -13.40
C ASP A 111 -8.99 -7.88 -14.29
N ARG A 112 -8.38 -6.69 -14.46
CA ARG A 112 -7.10 -6.54 -15.16
C ARG A 112 -6.03 -7.38 -14.48
N TYR A 113 -5.38 -8.26 -15.23
CA TYR A 113 -4.19 -8.96 -14.77
C TYR A 113 -2.99 -8.03 -14.67
N LEU A 114 -2.30 -8.11 -13.54
CA LEU A 114 -0.99 -7.50 -13.31
C LEU A 114 0.13 -8.46 -13.78
N ARG A 115 1.37 -7.98 -13.86
CA ARG A 115 2.56 -8.77 -14.25
C ARG A 115 2.81 -9.95 -13.32
N SER A 116 2.35 -9.85 -12.08
CA SER A 116 2.35 -10.95 -11.10
C SER A 116 1.42 -12.11 -11.46
N GLY A 117 0.55 -11.95 -12.46
CA GLY A 117 -0.41 -12.97 -12.89
C GLY A 117 -1.69 -13.02 -12.06
N VAL A 118 -1.88 -12.10 -11.10
CA VAL A 118 -3.14 -11.92 -10.38
C VAL A 118 -3.89 -10.69 -10.88
N THR A 119 -5.21 -10.69 -10.78
CA THR A 119 -6.03 -9.52 -11.12
C THR A 119 -5.77 -8.38 -10.12
N LEU A 120 -6.01 -7.13 -10.52
CA LEU A 120 -5.87 -5.94 -9.69
C LEU A 120 -6.58 -6.08 -8.33
N ILE A 121 -7.84 -6.54 -8.32
CA ILE A 121 -8.59 -6.68 -7.05
C ILE A 121 -7.96 -7.71 -6.10
N GLN A 122 -7.46 -8.81 -6.65
CA GLN A 122 -6.75 -9.81 -5.87
C GLN A 122 -5.41 -9.27 -5.37
N HIS A 123 -4.67 -8.50 -6.18
CA HIS A 123 -3.47 -7.84 -5.71
C HIS A 123 -3.73 -6.95 -4.50
N ILE A 124 -4.79 -6.12 -4.54
CA ILE A 124 -5.19 -5.29 -3.40
C ILE A 124 -5.40 -6.16 -2.16
N TYR A 125 -6.21 -7.23 -2.25
CA TYR A 125 -6.40 -8.12 -1.10
C TYR A 125 -5.09 -8.73 -0.61
N TYR A 126 -4.27 -9.21 -1.54
CA TYR A 126 -3.08 -10.00 -1.24
C TYR A 126 -2.06 -9.15 -0.52
N THR A 127 -1.77 -7.94 -1.01
CA THR A 127 -0.80 -7.05 -0.36
C THR A 127 -1.29 -6.60 1.02
N HIS A 128 -2.59 -6.36 1.21
CA HIS A 128 -3.11 -5.95 2.51
C HIS A 128 -2.99 -7.06 3.57
N PHE A 129 -3.15 -8.33 3.19
CA PHE A 129 -2.85 -9.45 4.09
C PHE A 129 -1.34 -9.60 4.31
N GLU A 130 -0.55 -9.63 3.23
CA GLU A 130 0.90 -9.82 3.29
C GLU A 130 1.60 -8.71 4.08
N GLY A 131 1.11 -7.47 4.02
CA GLY A 131 1.64 -6.35 4.79
C GLY A 131 1.46 -6.54 6.30
N VAL A 132 0.35 -7.14 6.75
CA VAL A 132 0.17 -7.49 8.17
C VAL A 132 1.14 -8.61 8.57
N GLU A 133 1.25 -9.65 7.76
CA GLU A 133 2.17 -10.77 8.00
C GLU A 133 3.64 -10.31 8.11
N GLU A 134 4.04 -9.32 7.32
CA GLU A 134 5.37 -8.70 7.38
C GLU A 134 5.57 -7.86 8.64
N VAL A 135 4.57 -7.12 9.12
CA VAL A 135 4.66 -6.41 10.41
C VAL A 135 4.81 -7.40 11.56
N GLU A 136 4.08 -8.52 11.53
CA GLU A 136 4.26 -9.60 12.51
C GLU A 136 5.67 -10.20 12.44
N ALA A 137 6.26 -10.31 11.25
CA ALA A 137 7.65 -10.75 11.09
C ALA A 137 8.64 -9.74 11.70
N MET A 138 8.46 -8.44 11.45
CA MET A 138 9.27 -7.39 12.05
C MET A 138 9.20 -7.40 13.60
N ILE A 139 8.03 -7.71 14.17
CA ILE A 139 7.88 -7.88 15.62
C ILE A 139 8.75 -9.04 16.11
N ARG A 140 8.68 -10.22 15.47
CA ARG A 140 9.50 -11.38 15.84
C ARG A 140 10.99 -11.08 15.73
N GLU A 141 11.41 -10.46 14.63
CA GLU A 141 12.79 -10.04 14.41
C GLU A 141 13.29 -9.06 15.48
N TRP A 142 12.45 -8.11 15.92
CA TRP A 142 12.79 -7.18 16.99
C TRP A 142 12.86 -7.86 18.36
N ASP A 143 11.93 -8.79 18.62
CA ASP A 143 11.88 -9.56 19.86
C ASP A 143 13.11 -10.47 20.02
N ASP A 144 13.67 -11.01 18.93
CA ASP A 144 14.92 -11.77 18.95
C ASP A 144 16.14 -10.93 19.40
N LEU A 145 16.04 -9.59 19.38
CA LEU A 145 17.07 -8.69 19.89
C LEU A 145 16.89 -8.34 21.39
N GLN A 146 15.89 -8.91 22.06
CA GLN A 146 15.69 -8.64 23.48
C GLN A 146 16.91 -9.09 24.29
N GLY A 147 17.42 -8.19 25.14
CA GLY A 147 18.61 -8.43 25.96
C GLY A 147 19.96 -8.12 25.28
N THR A 148 19.98 -7.90 23.96
CA THR A 148 21.17 -7.37 23.26
C THR A 148 21.13 -5.83 23.15
N LEU A 149 19.95 -5.24 23.32
CA LEU A 149 19.69 -3.81 23.25
C LEU A 149 19.53 -3.17 24.64
N HIS A 150 19.71 -1.85 24.73
CA HIS A 150 19.33 -1.09 25.93
C HIS A 150 17.82 -1.26 26.21
N PRO A 151 17.39 -1.58 27.44
CA PRO A 151 15.99 -1.94 27.74
C PRO A 151 14.96 -0.90 27.30
N GLU A 152 15.27 0.39 27.46
CA GLU A 152 14.37 1.48 27.04
C GLU A 152 14.23 1.58 25.51
N ALA A 153 15.32 1.33 24.77
CA ALA A 153 15.29 1.35 23.31
C ALA A 153 14.49 0.16 22.78
N TYR A 154 14.72 -1.04 23.33
CA TYR A 154 13.92 -2.23 23.02
C TYR A 154 12.43 -1.98 23.25
N LYS A 155 12.06 -1.53 24.46
CA LYS A 155 10.68 -1.31 24.86
C LYS A 155 9.98 -0.26 23.98
N SER A 156 10.64 0.87 23.71
CA SER A 156 10.07 1.97 22.91
C SER A 156 9.70 1.52 21.49
N VAL A 157 10.55 0.73 20.84
CA VAL A 157 10.29 0.23 19.49
C VAL A 157 9.26 -0.91 19.52
N ALA A 158 9.33 -1.82 20.50
CA ALA A 158 8.36 -2.89 20.65
C ALA A 158 6.91 -2.35 20.79
N GLU A 159 6.71 -1.31 21.61
CA GLU A 159 5.40 -0.65 21.77
C GLU A 159 4.88 -0.02 20.46
N ARG A 160 5.78 0.53 19.64
CA ARG A 160 5.45 1.12 18.33
C ARG A 160 5.13 0.05 17.29
N LEU A 161 5.85 -1.06 17.26
CA LEU A 161 5.58 -2.18 16.36
C LEU A 161 4.22 -2.82 16.68
N GLN A 162 3.86 -2.95 17.96
CA GLN A 162 2.52 -3.41 18.36
C GLN A 162 1.42 -2.42 17.94
N THR A 163 1.73 -1.12 17.92
CA THR A 163 0.80 -0.10 17.40
C THR A 163 0.66 -0.23 15.89
N GLN A 164 1.78 -0.33 15.17
CA GLN A 164 1.80 -0.57 13.73
C GLN A 164 1.00 -1.83 13.34
N LEU A 165 1.09 -2.92 14.11
CA LEU A 165 0.32 -4.13 13.84
C LEU A 165 -1.19 -3.91 13.93
N ARG A 166 -1.65 -3.20 14.96
CA ARG A 166 -3.08 -2.85 15.10
C ARG A 166 -3.54 -2.00 13.92
N ASP A 167 -2.75 -1.01 13.55
CA ASP A 167 -3.09 -0.09 12.46
C ASP A 167 -3.05 -0.81 11.09
N ALA A 168 -2.07 -1.69 10.86
CA ALA A 168 -1.98 -2.49 9.64
C ALA A 168 -3.18 -3.43 9.49
N CYS A 169 -3.65 -4.05 10.60
CA CYS A 169 -4.89 -4.81 10.62
C CYS A 169 -6.11 -3.94 10.28
N GLU A 170 -6.22 -2.75 10.86
CA GLU A 170 -7.32 -1.82 10.56
C GLU A 170 -7.31 -1.43 9.07
N TRP A 171 -6.15 -1.04 8.54
CA TRP A 171 -5.97 -0.74 7.13
C TRP A 171 -6.38 -1.90 6.22
N ARG A 172 -5.88 -3.11 6.49
CA ARG A 172 -6.25 -4.33 5.77
C ARG A 172 -7.75 -4.52 5.74
N ASP A 173 -8.38 -4.48 6.91
CA ASP A 173 -9.79 -4.84 7.04
C ASP A 173 -10.69 -3.78 6.40
N VAL A 174 -10.38 -2.49 6.57
CA VAL A 174 -11.14 -1.39 5.96
C VAL A 174 -11.01 -1.41 4.43
N VAL A 175 -9.79 -1.49 3.90
CA VAL A 175 -9.57 -1.44 2.45
C VAL A 175 -10.14 -2.70 1.76
N ASN A 176 -9.87 -3.89 2.30
CA ASN A 176 -10.39 -5.12 1.72
C ASN A 176 -11.92 -5.16 1.76
N THR A 177 -12.53 -4.73 2.86
CA THR A 177 -13.99 -4.65 2.99
C THR A 177 -14.58 -3.64 2.03
N TYR A 178 -14.00 -2.44 1.91
CA TYR A 178 -14.45 -1.42 0.97
C TYR A 178 -14.50 -1.99 -0.45
N PHE A 179 -13.39 -2.56 -0.93
CA PHE A 179 -13.31 -3.07 -2.30
C PHE A 179 -14.15 -4.32 -2.52
N CYS A 180 -14.29 -5.21 -1.53
CA CYS A 180 -15.17 -6.36 -1.65
C CYS A 180 -16.65 -5.92 -1.74
N ARG A 181 -17.09 -4.96 -0.91
CA ARG A 181 -18.44 -4.39 -1.00
C ARG A 181 -18.67 -3.64 -2.31
N LYS A 182 -17.66 -2.93 -2.81
CA LYS A 182 -17.74 -2.15 -4.06
C LYS A 182 -17.85 -3.03 -5.29
N THR A 183 -17.08 -4.12 -5.35
CA THR A 183 -16.93 -4.96 -6.54
C THR A 183 -17.76 -6.23 -6.52
N GLY A 184 -18.07 -6.78 -5.34
CA GLY A 184 -18.67 -8.09 -5.17
C GLY A 184 -17.74 -9.27 -5.47
N ILE A 185 -16.45 -9.03 -5.73
CA ILE A 185 -15.46 -10.07 -6.03
C ILE A 185 -14.86 -10.59 -4.70
N PRO A 186 -14.88 -11.91 -4.43
CA PRO A 186 -14.32 -12.48 -3.20
C PRO A 186 -12.79 -12.59 -3.25
N ASP A 187 -12.14 -12.74 -2.08
CA ASP A 187 -10.72 -13.10 -2.00
C ASP A 187 -10.46 -14.49 -2.60
N GLY A 188 -9.52 -14.57 -3.55
CA GLY A 188 -9.18 -15.79 -4.27
C GLY A 188 -8.53 -16.87 -3.39
N LYS A 189 -8.00 -16.49 -2.22
CA LYS A 189 -7.46 -17.42 -1.21
C LYS A 189 -8.48 -17.76 -0.10
N GLY A 190 -9.70 -17.22 -0.15
CA GLY A 190 -10.75 -17.49 0.83
C GLY A 190 -10.48 -16.97 2.24
N ARG A 191 -9.59 -15.99 2.40
CA ARG A 191 -9.29 -15.36 3.69
C ARG A 191 -10.45 -14.47 4.15
N LYS A 192 -10.46 -14.15 5.44
CA LYS A 192 -11.56 -13.40 6.06
C LYS A 192 -11.59 -11.94 5.58
N ILE A 193 -12.65 -11.55 4.88
CA ILE A 193 -13.03 -10.15 4.64
C ILE A 193 -14.35 -9.87 5.38
N HIS A 194 -14.43 -8.72 6.05
CA HIS A 194 -15.56 -8.32 6.90
C HIS A 194 -16.66 -7.64 6.07
N THR A 195 -17.37 -8.41 5.24
CA THR A 195 -18.46 -7.89 4.40
C THR A 195 -19.74 -7.59 5.16
#